data_AF-A0A7Y3LJZ3-F1
#
_entry.id   AF-A0A7Y3LJZ3-F1
#
_cell.length_a   1.000
_cell.length_b   1.000
_cell.length_c   1.000
_cell.angle_alpha   90.00
_cell.angle_beta   90.00
_cell.angle_gamma   90.00
#
_symmetry.space_group_name_H-M   'P 1'
#
loop_
_entity.id
_entity.type
_entity.pdbx_description
1 polymer ?
#
loop_
_entity_poly.entity_id
_entity_poly.type
_entity_poly.pdbx_seq_one_letter_code
_entity_poly.pdbx_strand_id
1 'polypeptide(L)'
;MLLDSYANAAADRRSKQNMLRFHRIWIGDPMETLRTEMAPALLKSNCDWATTGAGASLLMVPYLTEVTRIDLYVDAELMSNPTRLSSLLGARIVEHGQVIEVRELPTVMSVNGPVVEGIQVALPIRVYADLLAAGGRWAEAAQHLREDLGDRTQA
;
A
#
# COMPACT_ATOMS: atom_id res chain seq x y z
N MET A 1 13.69 -15.96 11.05
CA MET A 1 12.42 -16.72 11.02
C MET A 1 11.82 -16.60 9.61
N LEU A 2 10.91 -17.47 9.16
CA LEU A 2 10.39 -17.48 7.78
C LEU A 2 9.86 -16.11 7.28
N LEU A 3 9.22 -15.35 8.17
CA LEU A 3 8.75 -13.98 7.95
C LEU A 3 9.88 -13.00 7.60
N ASP A 4 11.01 -13.05 8.32
CA ASP A 4 12.15 -12.17 8.08
C ASP A 4 12.83 -12.49 6.74
N SER A 5 12.93 -13.78 6.39
CA SER A 5 13.46 -14.19 5.08
C SER A 5 12.55 -13.76 3.93
N TYR A 6 11.22 -13.83 4.13
CA TYR A 6 10.27 -13.31 3.16
C TYR A 6 10.39 -11.79 3.03
N ALA A 7 10.48 -11.06 4.15
CA ALA A 7 10.60 -9.62 4.15
C ALA A 7 11.86 -9.13 3.42
N ASN A 8 13.00 -9.79 3.63
CA ASN A 8 14.23 -9.48 2.90
C ASN A 8 14.08 -9.70 1.39
N ALA A 9 13.54 -10.86 0.98
CA ALA A 9 13.31 -11.14 -0.44
C ALA A 9 12.30 -10.17 -1.08
N ALA A 10 11.26 -9.78 -0.33
CA ALA A 10 10.28 -8.80 -0.77
C ALA A 10 10.89 -7.39 -0.91
N ALA A 11 11.78 -6.98 0.00
CA ALA A 11 12.51 -5.72 -0.07
C ALA A 11 13.45 -5.67 -1.29
N ASP A 12 14.19 -6.76 -1.54
CA ASP A 12 15.05 -6.90 -2.72
C ASP A 12 14.27 -6.82 -4.03
N ARG A 13 13.07 -7.38 -4.06
CA ARG A 13 12.16 -7.25 -5.22
C ARG A 13 11.65 -5.82 -5.34
N ARG A 14 11.21 -5.22 -4.23
CA ARG A 14 10.66 -3.84 -4.19
C ARG A 14 11.66 -2.81 -4.72
N SER A 15 12.95 -2.95 -4.39
CA SER A 15 14.00 -2.02 -4.84
C SER A 15 14.21 -2.02 -6.36
N LYS A 16 13.82 -3.11 -7.03
CA LYS A 16 13.94 -3.29 -8.49
C LYS A 16 12.65 -2.97 -9.26
N GLN A 17 11.53 -2.75 -8.56
CA GLN A 17 10.26 -2.47 -9.21
C GLN A 17 10.19 -1.04 -9.73
N ASN A 18 9.57 -0.90 -10.91
CA ASN A 18 9.15 0.41 -11.40
C ASN A 18 8.18 1.04 -10.41
N MET A 19 8.31 2.34 -10.27
CA MET A 19 7.56 3.13 -9.31
C MET A 19 7.14 4.44 -9.96
N LEU A 20 5.86 4.75 -9.87
CA LEU A 20 5.30 6.03 -10.24
C LEU A 20 5.03 6.84 -8.98
N ARG A 21 5.29 8.13 -9.08
CA ARG A 21 5.21 9.09 -7.99
C ARG A 21 4.17 10.12 -8.34
N PHE A 22 3.21 10.33 -7.44
CA PHE A 22 2.14 11.28 -7.66
C PHE A 22 2.04 12.28 -6.52
N HIS A 23 1.67 13.50 -6.88
CA HIS A 23 1.35 14.57 -5.96
C HIS A 23 -0.12 14.97 -6.12
N ARG A 24 -0.76 15.17 -4.97
CA ARG A 24 -2.12 15.66 -4.84
C ARG A 24 -2.17 16.59 -3.63
N ILE A 25 -3.06 17.59 -3.67
CA ILE A 25 -3.36 18.40 -2.50
C ILE A 25 -4.42 17.65 -1.69
N TRP A 26 -4.12 17.36 -0.43
CA TRP A 26 -5.08 16.76 0.50
C TRP A 26 -6.08 17.81 0.96
N ILE A 27 -7.36 17.49 0.86
CA ILE A 27 -8.43 18.23 1.53
C ILE A 27 -8.82 17.38 2.74
N GLY A 28 -8.17 17.61 3.87
CA GLY A 28 -8.35 16.79 5.08
C GLY A 28 -7.44 15.55 5.12
N ASP A 29 -7.98 14.43 5.60
CA ASP A 29 -7.24 13.19 5.83
C ASP A 29 -6.98 12.43 4.50
N PRO A 30 -5.72 12.06 4.19
CA PRO A 30 -5.40 11.21 3.04
C PRO A 30 -6.18 9.89 3.02
N MET A 31 -6.43 9.28 4.18
CA MET A 31 -7.17 8.01 4.24
C MET A 31 -8.64 8.19 3.90
N GLU A 32 -9.24 9.31 4.28
CA GLU A 32 -10.59 9.67 3.87
C GLU A 32 -10.67 9.90 2.35
N THR A 33 -9.66 10.54 1.76
CA THR A 33 -9.55 10.69 0.30
C THR A 33 -9.38 9.34 -0.40
N LEU A 34 -8.57 8.44 0.16
CA LEU A 34 -8.42 7.07 -0.33
C LEU A 34 -9.77 6.35 -0.33
N ARG A 35 -10.50 6.43 0.78
CA ARG A 35 -11.77 5.73 0.99
C ARG A 35 -12.89 6.24 0.09
N THR A 36 -13.03 7.55 -0.03
CA THR A 36 -14.20 8.17 -0.67
C THR A 36 -14.02 8.43 -2.16
N GLU A 37 -12.78 8.56 -2.64
CA GLU A 37 -12.51 8.92 -4.03
C GLU A 37 -11.67 7.87 -4.76
N MET A 38 -10.48 7.56 -4.25
CA MET A 38 -9.51 6.74 -4.97
C MET A 38 -9.93 5.27 -5.03
N ALA A 39 -10.35 4.68 -3.91
CA ALA A 39 -10.77 3.28 -3.84
C ALA A 39 -11.99 3.00 -4.73
N PRO A 40 -13.07 3.83 -4.73
CA PRO A 40 -14.16 3.67 -5.68
C PRO A 40 -13.74 3.81 -7.15
N ALA A 41 -12.83 4.74 -7.46
CA ALA A 41 -12.33 4.91 -8.83
C ALA A 41 -11.52 3.70 -9.30
N LEU A 42 -10.61 3.20 -8.45
CA LEU A 42 -9.81 2.01 -8.71
C LEU A 42 -10.70 0.76 -8.85
N LEU A 43 -11.68 0.59 -7.97
CA LEU A 43 -12.66 -0.52 -8.05
C LEU A 43 -13.42 -0.52 -9.38
N LYS A 44 -13.90 0.64 -9.84
CA LYS A 44 -14.59 0.78 -11.12
C LYS A 44 -13.69 0.56 -12.34
N SER A 45 -12.37 0.59 -12.17
CA SER A 45 -11.43 0.42 -13.28
C SER A 45 -11.25 -1.03 -13.72
N ASN A 46 -11.78 -2.01 -12.97
CA ASN A 46 -11.60 -3.46 -13.18
C ASN A 46 -10.12 -3.92 -13.14
N CYS A 47 -9.23 -3.11 -12.58
CA CYS A 47 -7.82 -3.44 -12.38
C CYS A 47 -7.59 -3.92 -10.95
N ASP A 48 -6.65 -4.85 -10.78
CA ASP A 48 -6.24 -5.30 -9.46
C ASP A 48 -5.44 -4.19 -8.78
N TRP A 49 -5.78 -3.88 -7.52
CA TRP A 49 -5.08 -2.88 -6.73
C TRP A 49 -5.11 -3.24 -5.25
N ALA A 50 -4.16 -2.70 -4.49
CA ALA A 50 -4.19 -2.79 -3.04
C ALA A 50 -3.40 -1.65 -2.38
N THR A 51 -3.89 -1.15 -1.25
CA THR A 51 -3.08 -0.29 -0.36
C THR A 51 -2.08 -1.13 0.43
N THR A 52 -0.88 -0.59 0.65
CA THR A 52 0.19 -1.22 1.45
C THR A 52 0.82 -0.20 2.41
N GLY A 53 1.86 -0.62 3.14
CA GLY A 53 2.65 0.25 4.02
C GLY A 53 1.82 0.87 5.14
N ALA A 54 2.05 2.15 5.42
CA ALA A 54 1.45 2.85 6.55
C ALA A 54 -0.09 2.91 6.47
N GLY A 55 -0.65 3.21 5.30
CA GLY A 55 -2.10 3.25 5.10
C GLY A 55 -2.78 1.89 5.34
N ALA A 56 -2.18 0.81 4.83
CA ALA A 56 -2.64 -0.54 5.12
C ALA A 56 -2.52 -0.92 6.59
N SER A 57 -1.39 -0.55 7.22
CA SER A 57 -1.16 -0.82 8.64
C SER A 57 -2.23 -0.18 9.50
N LEU A 58 -2.57 1.08 9.25
CA LEU A 58 -3.61 1.81 9.99
C LEU A 58 -4.97 1.11 9.93
N LEU A 59 -5.33 0.55 8.76
CA LEU A 59 -6.59 -0.16 8.55
C LEU A 59 -6.63 -1.53 9.25
N MET A 60 -5.49 -2.22 9.32
CA MET A 60 -5.44 -3.56 9.93
C MET A 60 -5.25 -3.50 11.44
N VAL A 61 -4.33 -2.64 11.89
CA VAL A 61 -3.94 -2.53 13.30
C VAL A 61 -3.59 -1.05 13.59
N PRO A 62 -4.51 -0.29 14.22
CA PRO A 62 -4.45 1.17 14.27
C PRO A 62 -3.44 1.70 15.30
N TYR A 63 -2.16 1.39 15.09
CA TYR A 63 -1.04 1.86 15.92
C TYR A 63 -0.40 3.15 15.40
N LEU A 64 -0.73 3.54 14.17
CA LEU A 64 -0.26 4.78 13.58
C LEU A 64 -1.25 5.91 13.90
N THR A 65 -0.75 7.07 14.28
CA THR A 65 -1.58 8.26 14.55
C THR A 65 -1.84 9.09 13.30
N GLU A 66 -1.01 8.96 12.26
CA GLU A 66 -1.12 9.74 11.03
C GLU A 66 -0.48 9.02 9.83
N VAL A 67 -1.15 9.12 8.68
CA VAL A 67 -0.65 8.65 7.38
C VAL A 67 -0.54 9.85 6.44
N THR A 68 0.69 10.23 6.09
CA THR A 68 0.94 11.39 5.21
C THR A 68 1.17 11.00 3.75
N ARG A 69 1.36 9.70 3.47
CA ARG A 69 1.60 9.13 2.15
C ARG A 69 0.78 7.86 1.96
N ILE A 70 0.15 7.74 0.79
CA ILE A 70 -0.54 6.51 0.37
C ILE A 70 0.43 5.68 -0.50
N ASP A 71 0.60 4.41 -0.16
CA ASP A 71 1.39 3.45 -0.92
C ASP A 71 0.43 2.44 -1.58
N LEU A 72 0.44 2.34 -2.91
CA LEU A 72 -0.44 1.46 -3.68
C LEU A 72 0.36 0.44 -4.50
N TYR A 73 -0.22 -0.74 -4.63
CA TYR A 73 0.03 -1.64 -5.75
C TYR A 73 -1.11 -1.57 -6.77
N VAL A 74 -0.75 -1.68 -8.04
CA VAL A 74 -1.69 -1.85 -9.17
C VAL A 74 -1.18 -2.91 -10.13
N ASP A 75 -2.04 -3.50 -10.94
CA ASP A 75 -1.61 -4.42 -12.00
C ASP A 75 -0.72 -3.77 -13.07
N ALA A 76 -0.07 -4.62 -13.88
CA ALA A 76 0.84 -4.18 -14.93
C ALA A 76 0.13 -3.37 -16.03
N GLU A 77 -1.14 -3.65 -16.31
CA GLU A 77 -1.92 -2.93 -17.31
C GLU A 77 -2.08 -1.47 -16.89
N LEU A 78 -2.54 -1.22 -15.66
CA LEU A 78 -2.74 0.11 -15.13
C LEU A 78 -1.40 0.82 -14.91
N MET A 79 -0.36 0.10 -14.46
CA MET A 79 0.99 0.64 -14.31
C MET A 79 1.58 1.14 -15.65
N SER A 80 1.25 0.47 -16.76
CA SER A 80 1.70 0.85 -18.10
C SER A 80 1.01 2.10 -18.66
N ASN A 81 -0.05 2.60 -18.00
CA ASN A 81 -0.81 3.77 -18.42
C ASN A 81 -0.84 4.86 -17.33
N PRO A 82 0.26 5.63 -17.17
CA PRO A 82 0.36 6.64 -16.13
C PRO A 82 -0.70 7.75 -16.21
N THR A 83 -1.19 8.06 -17.42
CA THR A 83 -2.26 9.05 -17.61
C THR A 83 -3.59 8.55 -17.04
N ARG A 84 -3.97 7.29 -17.32
CA ARG A 84 -5.16 6.66 -16.72
C ARG A 84 -5.04 6.62 -15.20
N LEU A 85 -3.88 6.21 -14.69
CA LEU A 85 -3.63 6.16 -13.25
C LEU A 85 -3.70 7.55 -12.61
N SER A 86 -3.11 8.58 -13.23
CA SER A 86 -3.22 9.98 -12.81
C SER A 86 -4.69 10.43 -12.69
N SER A 87 -5.54 10.08 -13.66
CA SER A 87 -6.97 10.39 -13.63
C SER A 87 -7.71 9.66 -12.50
N LEU A 88 -7.44 8.37 -12.28
CA LEU A 88 -8.09 7.59 -11.23
C LEU A 88 -7.73 8.09 -9.82
N LEU A 89 -6.50 8.55 -9.62
CA LEU A 89 -6.03 9.03 -8.32
C LEU A 89 -6.35 10.52 -8.06
N GLY A 90 -6.82 11.24 -9.09
CA GLY A 90 -6.99 12.69 -9.02
C GLY A 90 -5.67 13.41 -8.71
N ALA A 91 -4.55 12.89 -9.22
CA ALA A 91 -3.21 13.30 -8.82
C ALA A 91 -2.32 13.50 -10.05
N ARG A 92 -1.30 14.36 -9.96
CA ARG A 92 -0.33 14.58 -11.04
C ARG A 92 0.92 13.75 -10.82
N ILE A 93 1.53 13.27 -11.91
CA ILE A 93 2.84 12.61 -11.84
C ILE A 93 3.91 13.65 -11.48
N VAL A 94 4.85 13.27 -10.62
CA VAL A 94 5.97 14.12 -10.19
C VAL A 94 7.27 13.31 -10.10
N GLU A 95 8.41 13.96 -10.23
CA GLU A 95 9.71 13.32 -9.97
C GLU A 95 9.99 13.22 -8.46
N HIS A 96 9.61 14.25 -7.70
CA HIS A 96 9.89 14.42 -6.27
C HIS A 96 8.70 15.07 -5.55
N GLY A 97 8.66 14.94 -4.21
CA GLY A 97 7.61 15.53 -3.37
C GLY A 97 6.29 14.77 -3.44
N GLN A 98 6.33 13.49 -3.78
CA GLN A 98 5.14 12.64 -3.87
C GLN A 98 4.45 12.43 -2.52
N VAL A 99 3.12 12.39 -2.56
CA VAL A 99 2.27 11.97 -1.43
C VAL A 99 1.51 10.68 -1.75
N ILE A 100 1.62 10.18 -2.99
CA ILE A 100 1.17 8.86 -3.38
C ILE A 100 2.31 8.17 -4.14
N GLU A 101 2.62 6.95 -3.74
CA GLU A 101 3.58 6.08 -4.40
C GLU A 101 2.84 4.87 -4.97
N VAL A 102 3.01 4.59 -6.27
CA VAL A 102 2.38 3.46 -6.92
C VAL A 102 3.44 2.55 -7.51
N ARG A 103 3.30 1.26 -7.26
CA ARG A 103 4.16 0.20 -7.81
C ARG A 103 3.32 -0.85 -8.50
N GLU A 104 3.92 -1.56 -9.43
CA GLU A 104 3.31 -2.76 -9.97
C GLU A 104 3.13 -3.83 -8.88
N LEU A 105 2.07 -4.62 -8.98
CA LEU A 105 1.83 -5.76 -8.11
C LEU A 105 3.04 -6.70 -8.11
N PRO A 106 3.65 -6.96 -6.94
CA PRO A 106 4.82 -7.83 -6.84
C PRO A 106 4.47 -9.26 -7.23
N THR A 107 3.27 -9.71 -6.87
CA THR A 107 2.68 -10.99 -7.24
C THR A 107 1.17 -10.81 -7.31
N VAL A 108 0.46 -11.62 -8.10
CA VAL A 108 -1.01 -11.62 -8.13
C VAL A 108 -1.62 -11.87 -6.75
N MET A 109 -0.93 -12.60 -5.88
CA MET A 109 -1.41 -12.84 -4.52
C MET A 109 -1.40 -11.58 -3.65
N SER A 110 -0.65 -10.55 -4.00
CA SER A 110 -0.50 -9.35 -3.16
C SER A 110 -1.83 -8.62 -2.93
N VAL A 111 -2.83 -8.76 -3.81
CA VAL A 111 -4.18 -8.20 -3.63
C VAL A 111 -5.12 -9.09 -2.81
N ASN A 112 -4.73 -10.30 -2.42
CA ASN A 112 -5.60 -11.23 -1.68
C ASN A 112 -5.73 -10.88 -0.17
N GLY A 113 -5.42 -9.65 0.23
CA GLY A 113 -5.66 -9.19 1.59
C GLY A 113 -7.14 -8.87 1.83
N PRO A 114 -7.49 -8.45 3.06
CA PRO A 114 -8.86 -8.09 3.39
C PRO A 114 -9.30 -6.79 2.70
N VAL A 115 -10.61 -6.64 2.51
CA VAL A 115 -11.22 -5.34 2.22
C VAL A 115 -11.66 -4.72 3.54
N VAL A 116 -11.14 -3.55 3.88
CA VAL A 116 -11.45 -2.81 5.10
C VAL A 116 -12.04 -1.46 4.71
N GLU A 117 -13.25 -1.14 5.15
CA GLU A 117 -13.95 0.11 4.82
C GLU A 117 -14.02 0.42 3.30
N GLY A 118 -14.11 -0.62 2.46
CA GLY A 118 -14.14 -0.50 1.00
C GLY A 118 -12.76 -0.31 0.35
N ILE A 119 -11.68 -0.38 1.12
CA ILE A 119 -10.30 -0.29 0.64
C ILE A 119 -9.71 -1.71 0.57
N GLN A 120 -9.23 -2.11 -0.61
CA GLN A 120 -8.49 -3.36 -0.76
C GLN A 120 -7.12 -3.21 -0.10
N VAL A 121 -6.85 -4.00 0.93
CA VAL A 121 -5.55 -4.03 1.63
C VAL A 121 -4.69 -5.14 1.03
N ALA A 122 -3.38 -4.90 0.92
CA ALA A 122 -2.45 -5.93 0.49
C ALA A 122 -2.41 -7.07 1.52
N LEU A 123 -1.95 -8.25 1.12
CA LEU A 123 -1.76 -9.37 2.05
C LEU A 123 -0.99 -8.92 3.31
N PRO A 124 -1.41 -9.27 4.53
CA PRO A 124 -0.78 -8.75 5.75
C PRO A 124 0.73 -9.01 5.83
N ILE A 125 1.18 -10.20 5.40
CA ILE A 125 2.62 -10.52 5.32
C ILE A 125 3.37 -9.59 4.35
N ARG A 126 2.71 -9.13 3.29
CA ARG A 126 3.27 -8.16 2.36
C ARG A 126 3.32 -6.76 2.97
N VAL A 127 2.28 -6.35 3.68
CA VAL A 127 2.27 -5.07 4.41
C VAL A 127 3.40 -5.04 5.44
N TYR A 128 3.58 -6.13 6.20
CA TYR A 128 4.70 -6.31 7.13
C TYR A 128 6.06 -6.10 6.43
N ALA A 129 6.27 -6.77 5.31
CA ALA A 129 7.50 -6.63 4.53
C ALA A 129 7.72 -5.20 4.00
N ASP A 130 6.66 -4.53 3.55
CA ASP A 130 6.74 -3.16 3.04
C ASP A 130 7.02 -2.14 4.16
N LEU A 131 6.47 -2.34 5.35
CA LEU A 131 6.77 -1.52 6.54
C LEU A 131 8.23 -1.68 6.98
N LEU A 132 8.73 -2.93 7.00
CA LEU A 132 10.15 -3.18 7.30
C LEU A 132 11.07 -2.54 6.25
N ALA A 133 10.74 -2.66 4.98
CA ALA A 133 11.52 -2.05 3.90
C ALA A 133 11.51 -0.51 3.96
N ALA A 134 10.44 0.10 4.47
CA ALA A 134 10.36 1.54 4.69
C ALA A 134 11.23 2.01 5.88
N GLY A 135 11.44 1.17 6.89
CA GLY A 135 12.32 1.42 8.02
C GLY A 135 11.87 2.56 8.95
N GLY A 136 12.75 2.95 9.88
CA GLY A 136 12.48 4.02 10.84
C GLY A 136 11.23 3.74 11.69
N ARG A 137 10.35 4.74 11.84
CA ARG A 137 9.09 4.62 12.60
C ARG A 137 8.13 3.53 12.08
N TRP A 138 8.30 3.11 10.82
CA TRP A 138 7.46 2.07 10.22
C TRP A 138 7.86 0.67 10.67
N ALA A 139 9.09 0.47 11.14
CA ALA A 139 9.54 -0.81 11.66
C ALA A 139 8.82 -1.21 12.97
N GLU A 140 8.46 -0.22 13.80
CA GLU A 140 7.66 -0.44 15.02
C GLU A 140 6.23 -0.89 14.66
N ALA A 141 5.59 -0.22 13.70
CA ALA A 141 4.29 -0.65 13.17
C ALA A 141 4.35 -2.07 12.58
N ALA A 142 5.47 -2.43 11.92
CA ALA A 142 5.69 -3.79 11.43
C ALA A 142 5.75 -4.82 12.56
N GLN A 143 6.41 -4.48 13.68
CA GLN A 143 6.51 -5.36 14.83
C GLN A 143 5.13 -5.61 15.46
N HIS A 144 4.31 -4.58 15.62
CA HIS A 144 2.94 -4.73 16.10
C HIS A 144 2.06 -5.57 15.15
N LEU A 145 2.19 -5.35 13.83
CA LEU A 145 1.48 -6.18 12.85
C LEU A 145 1.89 -7.65 12.94
N ARG A 146 3.17 -7.94 13.19
CA ARG A 146 3.66 -9.30 13.37
C ARG A 146 3.06 -9.97 14.61
N GLU A 147 2.93 -9.24 15.71
CA GLU A 147 2.31 -9.72 16.95
C GLU A 147 0.84 -10.10 16.70
N ASP A 148 0.06 -9.20 16.09
CA ASP A 148 -1.35 -9.46 15.76
C ASP A 148 -1.52 -10.66 14.80
N LEU A 149 -0.64 -10.80 13.79
CA LEU A 149 -0.66 -11.95 12.89
C LEU A 149 -0.32 -13.27 13.59
N GLY A 150 0.58 -13.22 14.58
CA GLY A 150 0.93 -14.37 15.42
C GLY A 150 -0.26 -14.86 16.24
N ASP A 151 -1.01 -13.93 16.83
CA ASP A 151 -2.18 -14.22 17.66
C ASP A 151 -3.34 -14.81 16.83
N ARG A 152 -3.60 -14.26 15.63
CA ARG A 152 -4.65 -14.76 14.72
C ARG A 152 -4.39 -16.17 14.17
N THR A 153 -3.14 -16.63 14.16
CA THR A 153 -2.78 -17.96 13.67
C THR A 153 -2.91 -19.03 14.77
N GLN A 154 -3.06 -18.61 16.04
CA GLN A 154 -3.22 -19.49 17.20
C GLN A 154 -4.68 -19.63 17.68
N ALA A 155 -5.60 -18.82 17.13
CA ALA A 155 -7.04 -18.83 17.41
C ALA A 155 -7.82 -19.64 16.37
#